data_AF-A0A944FZ66-F1
#
_entry.id   AF-A0A944FZ66-F1
#
_cell.length_a   1.000
_cell.length_b   1.000
_cell.length_c   1.000
_cell.angle_alpha   90.00
_cell.angle_beta   90.00
_cell.angle_gamma   90.00
#
_symmetry.space_group_name_H-M   'P 1'
#
loop_
_entity.id
_entity.type
_entity.pdbx_description
1 polymer ?
#
loop_
_entity_poly.entity_id
_entity_poly.type
_entity_poly.pdbx_seq_one_letter_code
_entity_poly.pdbx_strand_id
1 'polypeptide(L)' 'MTSRPYAAGATLVTGVLAAQEAGVVPATIRKWVQLGHLSPAGRQGRTHLYRLEDVFAAERTTRARPLRDRTD' A
#
# COMPACT_ATOMS: atom_id res chain seq x y z
N MET A 1 11.31 -6.25 23.08
CA MET A 1 11.62 -5.22 22.06
C MET A 1 12.02 -5.95 20.78
N THR A 2 11.06 -6.50 20.04
CA THR A 2 11.32 -7.36 18.88
C THR A 2 11.52 -6.49 17.65
N SER A 3 12.78 -6.18 17.35
CA SER A 3 13.18 -5.65 16.05
C SER A 3 12.82 -6.70 14.98
N ARG A 4 11.91 -6.38 14.06
CA ARG A 4 11.54 -7.26 12.93
C ARG A 4 12.81 -7.56 12.14
N PRO A 5 13.30 -8.83 12.11
CA PRO A 5 14.51 -9.13 11.39
C PRO A 5 14.29 -8.93 9.88
N TYR A 6 15.25 -8.27 9.24
CA TYR A 6 15.55 -8.35 7.81
C TYR A 6 14.52 -7.78 6.82
N ALA A 7 14.32 -6.45 6.83
CA ALA A 7 13.85 -5.75 5.63
C ALA A 7 14.97 -5.48 4.60
N ALA A 8 16.01 -6.31 4.53
CA ALA A 8 17.10 -6.14 3.57
C ALA A 8 16.70 -6.47 2.12
N GLY A 9 15.45 -6.89 1.87
CA GLY A 9 14.91 -7.18 0.54
C GLY A 9 13.56 -6.50 0.24
N ALA A 10 13.11 -5.58 1.08
CA ALA A 10 11.84 -4.91 0.83
C ALA A 10 12.03 -3.80 -0.20
N THR A 11 11.59 -4.06 -1.44
CA THR A 11 11.67 -3.08 -2.52
C THR A 11 10.77 -1.89 -2.16
N LEU A 12 11.41 -0.80 -1.76
CA LEU A 12 10.74 0.45 -1.46
C LEU A 12 10.44 1.18 -2.76
N VAL A 13 9.16 1.39 -3.03
CA VAL A 13 8.67 2.03 -4.24
C VAL A 13 7.99 3.36 -3.90
N THR A 14 8.07 4.32 -4.82
CA THR A 14 7.31 5.57 -4.68
C THR A 14 5.82 5.30 -4.85
N GLY A 15 4.96 6.21 -4.38
CA GLY A 15 3.51 6.06 -4.56
C GLY A 15 3.05 5.96 -6.02
N VAL A 16 3.80 6.53 -6.97
CA VAL A 16 3.50 6.42 -8.41
C VAL A 16 3.87 5.03 -8.93
N LEU A 17 5.06 4.53 -8.59
CA LEU A 17 5.49 3.20 -9.00
C LEU A 17 4.63 2.11 -8.35
N ALA A 18 4.33 2.25 -7.04
CA ALA A 18 3.40 1.38 -6.33
C ALA A 18 2.04 1.26 -7.03
N ALA A 19 1.52 2.38 -7.54
CA ALA A 19 0.26 2.39 -8.26
C ALA A 19 0.34 1.61 -9.57
N GLN A 20 1.43 1.78 -10.33
CA GLN A 20 1.68 1.05 -11.57
C GLN A 20 1.79 -0.46 -11.32
N GLU A 21 2.58 -0.87 -10.33
CA GLU A 21 2.77 -2.29 -9.97
C GLU A 21 1.48 -2.96 -9.49
N ALA A 22 0.64 -2.24 -8.75
CA ALA A 22 -0.66 -2.73 -8.32
C ALA A 22 -1.76 -2.59 -9.37
N GLY A 23 -1.47 -1.99 -10.53
CA GLY A 23 -2.47 -1.72 -11.58
C GLY A 23 -3.59 -0.77 -11.14
N VAL A 24 -3.30 0.15 -10.21
CA VAL A 24 -4.25 1.15 -9.70
C VAL A 24 -3.80 2.57 -10.05
N VAL A 25 -4.71 3.53 -9.93
CA VAL A 25 -4.34 4.95 -10.06
C VAL A 25 -3.64 5.46 -8.78
N PRO A 26 -2.68 6.40 -8.86
CA PRO A 26 -1.99 6.95 -7.68
C PRO A 26 -2.92 7.57 -6.63
N ALA A 27 -4.11 8.02 -7.03
CA ALA A 27 -5.14 8.50 -6.11
C ALA A 27 -5.64 7.41 -5.15
N THR A 28 -5.72 6.15 -5.63
CA THR A 28 -6.12 5.00 -4.82
C THR A 28 -5.09 4.70 -3.73
N ILE A 29 -3.80 4.77 -4.06
CA ILE A 29 -2.72 4.63 -3.07
C ILE A 29 -2.86 5.68 -1.96
N ARG A 30 -3.10 6.96 -2.31
CA ARG A 30 -3.35 8.00 -1.31
C ARG A 30 -4.57 7.70 -0.44
N LYS A 31 -5.66 7.22 -1.05
CA LYS A 31 -6.88 6.82 -0.33
C LYS A 31 -6.60 5.66 0.64
N TRP A 32 -5.81 4.67 0.24
CA TRP A 32 -5.42 3.57 1.13
C TRP A 32 -4.59 4.05 2.33
N VAL A 33 -3.70 5.01 2.12
CA VAL A 33 -2.93 5.61 3.22
C VAL A 33 -3.82 6.40 4.16
N GLN A 34 -4.76 7.21 3.63
CA GLN A 34 -5.72 7.95 4.44
C GLN A 34 -6.64 7.04 5.24
N LEU A 35 -7.06 5.92 4.67
CA LEU A 35 -7.89 4.91 5.34
C LEU A 35 -7.07 4.00 6.28
N GLY A 36 -5.75 4.12 6.31
CA GLY A 36 -4.87 3.28 7.13
C GLY A 36 -4.67 1.85 6.60
N HIS A 37 -5.10 1.56 5.36
CA HIS A 37 -4.87 0.27 4.70
C HIS A 37 -3.43 0.11 4.19
N LEU A 38 -2.72 1.22 3.99
CA LEU A 38 -1.33 1.23 3.54
C LEU A 38 -0.50 2.13 4.44
N SER A 39 0.61 1.62 4.96
CA SER A 39 1.53 2.40 5.78
C SER A 39 2.78 2.79 5.00
N PRO A 40 3.21 4.06 5.01
CA PRO A 40 4.49 4.44 4.42
C PRO A 40 5.64 3.77 5.19
N ALA A 41 6.46 3.03 4.47
CA ALA A 41 7.62 2.33 5.03
C ALA A 41 8.82 3.26 5.21
N GLY A 42 8.80 4.43 4.56
CA GLY A 42 9.82 5.45 4.71
C GLY A 42 9.48 6.71 3.91
N ARG A 43 10.43 7.64 3.85
CA ARG A 43 10.37 8.81 2.98
C ARG A 43 11.73 9.03 2.32
N GLN A 44 11.71 9.43 1.06
CA GLN A 44 12.87 9.94 0.33
C GLN A 44 12.62 11.42 0.05
N GLY A 45 13.21 12.29 0.87
CA GLY A 45 12.94 13.72 0.85
C GLY A 45 11.47 14.03 1.16
N ARG A 46 10.74 14.57 0.17
CA ARG A 46 9.31 14.90 0.26
C ARG A 46 8.38 13.78 -0.22
N THR A 47 8.95 12.69 -0.75
CA THR A 47 8.19 11.58 -1.33
C THR A 47 8.08 10.43 -0.34
N HIS A 48 6.87 9.95 -0.09
CA HIS A 48 6.66 8.73 0.70
C HIS A 48 7.05 7.49 -0.11
N LEU A 49 7.72 6.56 0.57
CA LEU A 49 8.08 5.26 0.07
C LEU A 49 7.21 4.20 0.71
N TYR A 50 6.78 3.24 -0.10
CA TYR A 50 5.90 2.16 0.28
C TYR A 50 6.59 0.83 0.02
N ARG A 51 6.35 -0.14 0.91
CA ARG A 51 6.75 -1.52 0.65
C ARG A 51 5.85 -2.09 -0.41
N LEU A 52 6.43 -2.73 -1.42
CA LEU A 52 5.65 -3.39 -2.45
C LEU A 52 4.76 -4.50 -1.85
N GLU A 53 5.24 -5.20 -0.81
CA GLU A 53 4.43 -6.20 -0.09
C GLU A 53 3.15 -5.62 0.52
N ASP A 54 3.23 -4.43 1.14
CA ASP A 54 2.09 -3.78 1.79
C ASP A 54 1.10 -3.23 0.75
N VAL A 55 1.60 -2.80 -0.41
CA VAL A 55 0.77 -2.32 -1.53
C VAL A 55 -0.10 -3.46 -2.08
N PHE A 56 0.48 -4.65 -2.30
CA PHE A 56 -0.29 -5.82 -2.72
C PHE A 56 -1.26 -6.32 -1.64
N ALA A 57 -0.89 -6.23 -0.36
CA ALA A 57 -1.80 -6.56 0.73
C ALA A 57 -3.00 -5.61 0.78
N ALA A 58 -2.77 -4.31 0.56
CA ALA A 58 -3.83 -3.31 0.47
C ALA A 58 -4.72 -3.52 -0.77
N GLU A 59 -4.13 -3.83 -1.93
CA GLU A 59 -4.88 -4.20 -3.15
C GLU A 59 -5.80 -5.39 -2.88
N ARG A 60 -5.27 -6.47 -2.32
CA ARG A 60 -6.07 -7.66 -2.02
C ARG A 60 -7.18 -7.36 -1.02
N THR A 61 -6.90 -6.58 0.03
CA THR A 61 -7.91 -6.21 1.03
C THR A 61 -9.02 -5.35 0.43
N THR A 62 -8.67 -4.40 -0.45
CA THR A 62 -9.64 -3.50 -1.07
C THR A 62 -10.42 -4.18 -2.20
N ARG A 63 -9.80 -5.13 -2.90
CA ARG A 63 -10.45 -5.97 -3.93
C ARG A 63 -11.29 -7.09 -3.34
N ALA A 64 -10.89 -7.62 -2.18
CA ALA A 64 -11.68 -8.54 -1.35
C ALA A 64 -12.82 -7.83 -0.61
N ARG A 65 -13.07 -6.55 -0.89
CA ARG A 65 -14.33 -5.86 -0.55
C ARG A 65 -15.26 -5.78 -1.77
N PRO A 66 -15.74 -6.90 -2.35
CA PRO A 66 -16.89 -6.85 -3.21
C PRO A 66 -18.12 -6.66 -2.31
N LEU A 67 -18.87 -5.59 -2.56
CA LEU A 67 -20.31 -5.51 -2.39
C LEU A 67 -20.92 -6.35 -1.23
N ARG A 68 -20.68 -5.96 0.01
CA ARG A 68 -21.56 -6.32 1.14
C ARG A 68 -22.58 -5.22 1.43
N ASP A 69 -22.97 -4.48 0.38
CA ASP A 69 -23.80 -3.27 0.52
C ASP A 69 -24.88 -3.16 -0.58
N ARG A 70 -25.36 -4.30 -1.10
CA ARG A 70 -26.58 -4.38 -1.92
C ARG A 70 -27.26 -5.74 -1.78
N THR A 71 -27.80 -6.04 -0.61
CA THR A 71 -28.89 -7.02 -0.42
C THR A 71 -29.54 -6.61 0.90
N ASP A 72 -30.60 -5.81 0.80
CA ASP A 72 -31.99 -6.13 1.19
C ASP A 72 -32.23 -5.93 2.69
#